data_AF-A0A7G7YMD7-F1
#
_entry.id   AF-A0A7G7YMD7-F1
#
_cell.length_a   1.000
_cell.length_b   1.000
_cell.length_c   1.000
_cell.angle_alpha   90.00
_cell.angle_beta   90.00
_cell.angle_gamma   90.00
#
_symmetry.space_group_name_H-M   'P 1'
#
loop_
_entity.id
_entity.type
_entity.pdbx_description
1 polymer ?
#
loop_
_entity_poly.entity_id
_entity_poly.type
_entity_poly.pdbx_seq_one_letter_code
_entity_poly.pdbx_strand_id
1 'polypeptide(L)'
;MRIFPKRAKTASVLAVTPFLLVGLAACGENSNESSTTEASTVTVTESVSESATAAGSSSSSSSSSGSAAADSGKAPTIKVDGNTVDNSAFTPVRCKQDQDDGHPLIEYEAGKDRSGNELDIDIFTDIKTLDSLDFDLNNEEWEVDDADKANATVTEHNGEYTVKATVTKDEHGSNQKKNIEVTLSCKA
;
A
#
# COMPACT_ATOMS: atom_id res chain seq x y z
N MET A 1 26.07 -38.06 -6.68
CA MET A 1 24.79 -38.36 -7.36
C MET A 1 24.00 -39.33 -6.47
N ARG A 2 23.03 -38.81 -5.69
CA ARG A 2 22.12 -39.63 -4.88
C ARG A 2 20.69 -39.22 -5.24
N ILE A 3 19.97 -40.19 -5.77
CA ILE A 3 18.62 -40.09 -6.31
C ILE A 3 17.66 -40.41 -5.17
N PHE A 4 16.75 -39.51 -4.84
CA PHE A 4 15.58 -39.80 -4.02
C PHE A 4 14.34 -39.26 -4.73
N PRO A 5 13.37 -40.12 -5.11
CA PRO A 5 12.04 -39.66 -5.43
C PRO A 5 11.00 -40.16 -4.43
N LYS A 6 10.21 -39.17 -3.98
CA LYS A 6 8.75 -39.18 -3.87
C LYS A 6 8.13 -39.97 -2.71
N ARG A 7 7.77 -39.23 -1.66
CA ARG A 7 6.58 -39.54 -0.84
C ARG A 7 5.40 -38.75 -1.41
N ALA A 8 4.44 -39.48 -1.96
CA ALA A 8 3.13 -38.97 -2.33
C ALA A 8 2.37 -38.52 -1.08
N LYS A 9 1.82 -37.30 -1.10
CA LYS A 9 0.86 -36.85 -0.09
C LYS A 9 -0.54 -36.93 -0.66
N THR A 10 -1.39 -37.50 0.18
CA THR A 10 -2.81 -37.80 0.10
C THR A 10 -3.66 -36.61 -0.34
N ALA A 11 -4.53 -36.83 -1.33
CA ALA A 11 -5.61 -35.94 -1.70
C ALA A 11 -6.82 -36.20 -0.78
N SER A 12 -7.27 -35.16 -0.07
CA SER A 12 -8.58 -35.13 0.60
C SER A 12 -9.54 -34.38 -0.30
N VAL A 13 -10.61 -35.07 -0.72
CA VAL A 13 -11.75 -34.52 -1.48
C VAL A 13 -12.93 -34.43 -0.52
N LEU A 14 -13.46 -33.22 -0.31
CA LEU A 14 -14.78 -32.87 0.26
C LEU A 14 -14.89 -31.33 0.06
N ALA A 15 -15.99 -30.71 -0.34
CA ALA A 15 -17.38 -31.12 -0.43
C ALA A 15 -18.11 -30.26 -1.50
N VAL A 16 -19.15 -30.84 -2.10
CA VAL A 16 -20.11 -30.17 -2.98
C VAL A 16 -21.15 -29.47 -2.11
N THR A 17 -21.41 -28.18 -2.33
CA THR A 17 -22.63 -27.51 -1.84
C THR A 17 -23.27 -26.74 -2.99
N PRO A 18 -24.56 -26.97 -3.29
CA PRO A 18 -25.24 -26.27 -4.36
C PRO A 18 -26.35 -25.32 -3.86
N PHE A 19 -26.66 -24.39 -4.76
CA PHE A 19 -27.89 -23.62 -4.95
C PHE A 19 -28.08 -22.23 -4.31
N LEU A 20 -28.15 -21.27 -5.25
CA LEU A 20 -28.69 -19.92 -5.22
C LEU A 20 -30.16 -19.89 -4.75
N LEU A 21 -30.49 -18.89 -3.93
CA LEU A 21 -31.86 -18.40 -3.75
C LEU A 21 -31.92 -16.92 -4.12
N VAL A 22 -32.54 -16.66 -5.28
CA VAL A 22 -32.97 -15.35 -5.74
C VAL A 22 -34.34 -15.07 -5.13
N GLY A 23 -34.47 -13.99 -4.37
CA GLY A 23 -35.75 -13.46 -3.90
C GLY A 23 -36.01 -12.08 -4.49
N LEU A 24 -36.90 -12.01 -5.49
CA LEU A 24 -37.52 -10.77 -5.93
C LEU A 24 -38.64 -10.39 -4.95
N ALA A 25 -38.58 -9.20 -4.36
CA ALA A 25 -39.75 -8.52 -3.83
C ALA A 25 -40.04 -7.32 -4.73
N ALA A 26 -41.10 -7.45 -5.53
CA ALA A 26 -41.65 -6.41 -6.38
C ALA A 26 -42.88 -5.78 -5.70
N CYS A 27 -42.97 -4.47 -5.85
CA CYS A 27 -44.17 -3.63 -5.88
C CYS A 27 -45.08 -3.57 -4.63
N GLY A 28 -45.03 -2.41 -3.97
CA GLY A 28 -46.18 -1.80 -3.30
C GLY A 28 -46.25 -0.33 -3.71
N GLU A 29 -47.18 -0.02 -4.61
CA GLU A 29 -47.43 1.31 -5.20
C GLU A 29 -48.53 2.07 -4.43
N ASN A 30 -48.51 3.40 -4.58
CA ASN A 30 -49.51 4.43 -4.25
C ASN A 30 -49.61 4.85 -2.77
N SER A 31 -49.61 6.14 -2.41
CA SER A 31 -50.32 7.30 -3.01
C SER A 31 -49.56 8.62 -2.76
N ASN A 32 -49.35 9.46 -3.79
CA ASN A 32 -50.09 10.69 -4.10
C ASN A 32 -49.99 11.84 -3.08
N GLU A 33 -49.10 12.82 -3.32
CA GLU A 33 -49.46 14.23 -3.22
C GLU A 33 -48.67 15.05 -4.25
N SER A 34 -49.34 16.07 -4.76
CA SER A 34 -49.12 16.82 -5.98
C SER A 34 -48.68 18.26 -5.66
N SER A 35 -48.18 18.93 -6.70
CA SER A 35 -48.04 20.39 -6.88
C SER A 35 -46.66 20.96 -6.54
N THR A 36 -46.06 21.89 -7.29
CA THR A 36 -46.28 22.44 -8.63
C THR A 36 -45.02 23.26 -8.92
N THR A 37 -44.54 23.16 -10.15
CA THR A 37 -43.49 23.97 -10.76
C THR A 37 -43.90 25.44 -10.86
N GLU A 38 -43.01 26.37 -10.53
CA GLU A 38 -42.98 27.70 -11.15
C GLU A 38 -41.53 28.03 -11.53
N ALA A 39 -41.39 28.54 -12.74
CA ALA A 39 -40.16 28.74 -13.47
C ALA A 39 -39.56 30.13 -13.23
N SER A 40 -38.25 30.26 -13.39
CA SER A 40 -37.67 31.49 -13.95
C SER A 40 -36.38 31.19 -14.69
N THR A 41 -36.49 31.41 -15.99
CA THR A 41 -35.46 31.52 -17.02
C THR A 41 -34.51 32.69 -16.74
N VAL A 42 -33.20 32.46 -16.80
CA VAL A 42 -32.26 33.46 -17.33
C VAL A 42 -31.25 32.76 -18.24
N THR A 43 -31.34 33.14 -19.51
CA THR A 43 -30.41 32.91 -20.60
C THR A 43 -29.14 33.72 -20.36
N VAL A 44 -27.96 33.09 -20.44
CA VAL A 44 -26.72 33.80 -20.81
C VAL A 44 -26.05 33.01 -21.92
N THR A 45 -25.99 33.69 -23.07
CA THR A 45 -25.32 33.28 -24.30
C THR A 45 -23.97 34.00 -24.33
N GLU A 46 -22.87 33.26 -24.39
CA GLU A 46 -21.63 33.73 -25.04
C GLU A 46 -21.04 32.56 -25.84
N SER A 47 -20.60 32.88 -27.06
CA SER A 47 -20.11 31.97 -28.09
C SER A 47 -18.65 32.29 -28.43
N VAL A 48 -18.00 31.32 -29.09
CA VAL A 48 -16.70 31.37 -29.81
C VAL A 48 -15.49 31.00 -28.94
N SER A 49 -14.57 30.08 -29.28
CA SER A 49 -14.16 29.50 -30.57
C SER A 49 -13.54 28.10 -30.40
N GLU A 50 -13.59 27.34 -31.51
CA GLU A 50 -12.97 26.04 -31.79
C GLU A 50 -11.50 25.86 -31.36
N SER A 51 -11.15 24.66 -30.89
CA SER A 51 -10.18 23.76 -31.56
C SER A 51 -9.93 22.45 -30.78
N ALA A 52 -10.16 21.32 -31.48
CA ALA A 52 -9.52 20.01 -31.33
C ALA A 52 -9.37 19.40 -29.92
N THR A 53 -10.34 18.56 -29.51
CA THR A 53 -10.12 17.57 -28.44
C THR A 53 -9.81 16.21 -29.05
N ALA A 54 -8.52 15.92 -29.16
CA ALA A 54 -8.03 14.57 -29.34
C ALA A 54 -8.32 13.78 -28.06
N ALA A 55 -8.73 12.53 -28.24
CA ALA A 55 -8.88 11.55 -27.17
C ALA A 55 -7.54 11.36 -26.45
N GLY A 56 -7.52 11.69 -25.16
CA GLY A 56 -6.43 11.38 -24.25
C GLY A 56 -7.06 11.12 -22.89
N SER A 57 -7.25 9.85 -22.56
CA SER A 57 -7.77 9.42 -21.26
C SER A 57 -6.94 10.03 -20.14
N SER A 58 -7.64 10.67 -19.22
CA SER A 58 -7.12 11.30 -18.01
C SER A 58 -6.38 10.29 -17.14
N SER A 59 -5.05 10.37 -17.09
CA SER A 59 -4.30 9.97 -15.91
C SER A 59 -4.29 11.17 -14.98
N SER A 60 -5.16 11.14 -13.96
CA SER A 60 -5.12 12.09 -12.86
C SER A 60 -3.83 11.86 -12.08
N SER A 61 -2.79 12.64 -12.38
CA SER A 61 -1.65 12.79 -11.50
C SER A 61 -2.08 13.70 -10.34
N SER A 62 -2.51 13.09 -9.24
CA SER A 62 -2.62 13.78 -7.96
C SER A 62 -1.21 14.17 -7.51
N SER A 63 -0.82 15.41 -7.78
CA SER A 63 0.37 16.01 -7.18
C SER A 63 0.04 16.39 -5.74
N SER A 64 0.28 15.48 -4.80
CA SER A 64 0.28 15.80 -3.38
C SER A 64 1.47 16.71 -3.08
N SER A 65 1.18 17.88 -2.53
CA SER A 65 2.15 18.91 -2.14
C SER A 65 2.98 18.41 -0.95
N GLY A 66 4.18 17.90 -1.22
CA GLY A 66 5.06 17.33 -0.20
C GLY A 66 5.54 18.35 0.83
N SER A 67 5.27 18.06 2.10
CA SER A 67 6.04 18.60 3.23
C SER A 67 7.51 18.22 3.06
N ALA A 68 8.42 19.16 3.29
CA ALA A 68 9.85 18.89 3.18
C ALA A 68 10.27 17.79 4.20
N ALA A 69 11.00 16.78 3.72
CA ALA A 69 11.51 15.70 4.57
C ALA A 69 12.49 16.25 5.61
N ALA A 70 12.30 15.88 6.88
CA ALA A 70 13.26 16.18 7.93
C ALA A 70 14.35 15.08 7.95
N ASP A 71 15.62 15.48 8.00
CA ASP A 71 16.74 14.58 8.30
C ASP A 71 16.61 14.17 9.78
N SER A 72 15.98 13.02 10.03
CA SER A 72 15.36 12.73 11.33
C SER A 72 16.06 11.63 12.13
N GLY A 73 17.31 11.29 11.78
CA GLY A 73 18.23 10.69 12.74
C GLY A 73 18.71 9.27 12.46
N LYS A 74 18.65 8.44 13.51
CA LYS A 74 19.43 7.20 13.59
C LYS A 74 18.96 6.19 12.55
N ALA A 75 19.92 5.52 11.90
CA ALA A 75 19.68 4.37 11.03
C ALA A 75 18.73 3.35 11.69
N PRO A 76 17.82 2.75 10.91
CA PRO A 76 16.90 1.73 11.40
C PRO A 76 17.67 0.50 11.88
N THR A 77 17.02 -0.36 12.67
CA THR A 77 17.54 -1.70 12.94
C THR A 77 16.77 -2.67 12.06
N ILE A 78 17.47 -3.35 11.15
CA ILE A 78 16.85 -4.26 10.18
C ILE A 78 17.34 -5.68 10.46
N LYS A 79 16.41 -6.64 10.46
CA LYS A 79 16.70 -8.07 10.43
C LYS A 79 16.02 -8.71 9.24
N VAL A 80 16.74 -9.58 8.56
CA VAL A 80 16.26 -10.39 7.44
C VAL A 80 16.42 -11.87 7.81
N ASP A 81 15.31 -12.60 7.83
CA ASP A 81 15.21 -13.98 8.32
C ASP A 81 15.87 -14.17 9.70
N GLY A 82 15.70 -13.17 10.56
CA GLY A 82 16.25 -13.13 11.92
C GLY A 82 17.72 -12.68 12.02
N ASN A 83 18.42 -12.46 10.90
CA ASN A 83 19.81 -12.01 10.88
C ASN A 83 19.87 -10.49 10.73
N THR A 84 20.64 -9.82 11.60
CA THR A 84 20.86 -8.37 11.50
C THR A 84 21.72 -8.04 10.27
N VAL A 85 21.29 -7.05 9.48
CA VAL A 85 22.06 -6.52 8.35
C VAL A 85 22.92 -5.33 8.77
N ASP A 86 23.77 -4.83 7.87
CA ASP A 86 24.53 -3.60 8.13
C ASP A 86 23.61 -2.37 8.06
N ASN A 87 23.10 -1.98 9.22
CA ASN A 87 22.21 -0.81 9.35
C ASN A 87 22.87 0.51 8.88
N SER A 88 24.22 0.60 8.85
CA SER A 88 24.88 1.82 8.40
C SER A 88 24.71 2.10 6.90
N ALA A 89 24.39 1.05 6.13
CA ALA A 89 24.05 1.16 4.70
C ALA A 89 22.73 1.91 4.46
N PHE A 90 21.82 1.93 5.45
CA PHE A 90 20.51 2.58 5.39
C PHE A 90 20.58 4.01 5.95
N THR A 91 21.57 4.78 5.49
CA THR A 91 21.72 6.21 5.82
C THR A 91 22.01 7.02 4.56
N PRO A 92 21.47 8.25 4.42
CA PRO A 92 20.73 9.03 5.42
C PRO A 92 19.30 8.52 5.67
N VAL A 93 18.66 9.01 6.74
CA VAL A 93 17.26 8.73 7.09
C VAL A 93 16.44 10.00 6.91
N ARG A 94 15.31 9.89 6.21
CA ARG A 94 14.33 10.94 6.03
C ARG A 94 13.00 10.44 6.55
N CYS A 95 12.29 11.31 7.25
CA CYS A 95 10.94 10.99 7.67
C CYS A 95 9.99 12.15 7.39
N LYS A 96 8.80 11.82 6.90
CA LYS A 96 7.70 12.76 6.67
C LYS A 96 6.45 12.30 7.38
N GLN A 97 5.68 13.27 7.85
CA GLN A 97 4.29 13.06 8.25
C GLN A 97 3.41 13.46 7.08
N ASP A 98 2.49 12.58 6.71
CA ASP A 98 1.53 12.80 5.64
C ASP A 98 0.14 12.28 6.05
N GLN A 99 -0.77 12.24 5.09
CA GLN A 99 -2.10 11.69 5.25
C GLN A 99 -2.51 10.98 3.96
N ASP A 100 -2.99 9.74 4.09
CA ASP A 100 -3.58 8.99 2.99
C ASP A 100 -4.93 8.40 3.40
N ASP A 101 -5.91 8.49 2.51
CA ASP A 101 -7.31 8.08 2.75
C ASP A 101 -7.92 8.57 4.08
N GLY A 102 -7.47 9.74 4.55
CA GLY A 102 -7.92 10.36 5.81
C GLY A 102 -7.23 9.81 7.07
N HIS A 103 -6.28 8.89 6.93
CA HIS A 103 -5.46 8.34 8.00
C HIS A 103 -4.08 9.01 8.06
N PRO A 104 -3.59 9.41 9.25
CA PRO A 104 -2.25 9.96 9.39
C PRO A 104 -1.18 8.90 9.10
N LEU A 105 -0.27 9.22 8.20
CA LEU A 105 0.76 8.32 7.68
C LEU A 105 2.16 8.87 8.01
N ILE A 106 3.09 7.97 8.29
CA ILE A 106 4.51 8.26 8.31
C ILE A 106 5.16 7.60 7.11
N GLU A 107 5.86 8.39 6.29
CA GLU A 107 6.75 7.92 5.22
C GLU A 107 8.18 7.95 5.76
N TYR A 108 8.83 6.79 5.78
CA TYR A 108 10.20 6.60 6.30
C TYR A 108 11.12 6.08 5.19
N GLU A 109 12.01 6.95 4.72
CA GLU A 109 13.02 6.60 3.72
C GLU A 109 14.40 6.48 4.39
N ALA A 110 15.15 5.44 4.07
CA ALA A 110 16.51 5.24 4.58
C ALA A 110 17.45 4.69 3.50
N GLY A 111 18.65 5.24 3.39
CA GLY A 111 19.63 4.81 2.39
C GLY A 111 19.39 5.36 0.98
N LYS A 112 18.34 6.16 0.77
CA LYS A 112 18.06 6.84 -0.50
C LYS A 112 19.31 7.56 -1.03
N ASP A 113 19.52 7.49 -2.34
CA ASP A 113 20.71 8.00 -3.05
C ASP A 113 22.01 7.18 -2.81
N ARG A 114 21.96 6.04 -2.09
CA ARG A 114 23.06 5.07 -2.00
C ARG A 114 22.85 3.93 -2.98
N SER A 115 23.92 3.46 -3.62
CA SER A 115 23.83 2.32 -4.51
C SER A 115 23.56 1.03 -3.73
N GLY A 116 22.40 0.41 -3.96
CA GLY A 116 22.12 -0.99 -3.66
C GLY A 116 21.56 -1.32 -2.28
N ASN A 117 21.30 -0.33 -1.43
CA ASN A 117 20.53 -0.51 -0.20
C ASN A 117 19.65 0.71 0.06
N GLU A 118 18.35 0.48 0.08
CA GLU A 118 17.31 1.48 0.31
C GLU A 118 16.18 0.81 1.08
N LEU A 119 15.50 1.57 1.91
CA LEU A 119 14.32 1.15 2.62
C LEU A 119 13.31 2.28 2.52
N ASP A 120 12.11 1.97 2.06
CA ASP A 120 10.95 2.83 2.09
C ASP A 120 9.83 2.13 2.86
N ILE A 121 9.19 2.82 3.81
CA ILE A 121 8.12 2.26 4.63
C ILE A 121 7.09 3.34 4.90
N ASP A 122 5.84 3.04 4.53
CA ASP A 122 4.68 3.81 4.92
C ASP A 122 3.87 3.13 6.01
N ILE A 123 3.60 3.86 7.09
CA ILE A 123 2.85 3.35 8.26
C ILE A 123 1.68 4.26 8.57
N PHE A 124 0.47 3.69 8.57
CA PHE A 124 -0.70 4.34 9.17
C PHE A 124 -0.56 4.35 10.70
N THR A 125 -0.44 5.54 11.27
CA THR A 125 -0.04 5.71 12.68
C THR A 125 -1.18 5.61 13.66
N ASP A 126 -2.43 5.79 13.24
CA ASP A 126 -3.62 5.68 14.08
C ASP A 126 -4.11 4.24 14.19
N ILE A 127 -4.14 3.52 13.07
CA ILE A 127 -4.59 2.13 12.99
C ILE A 127 -3.46 1.10 13.11
N LYS A 128 -2.20 1.54 13.10
CA LYS A 128 -0.99 0.71 13.23
C LYS A 128 -0.97 -0.43 12.22
N THR A 129 -1.09 -0.07 10.94
CA THR A 129 -0.98 -0.99 9.81
C THR A 129 0.10 -0.52 8.85
N LEU A 130 0.69 -1.47 8.14
CA LEU A 130 1.63 -1.20 7.05
C LEU A 130 0.83 -0.80 5.81
N ASP A 131 1.26 0.27 5.13
CA ASP A 131 0.70 0.64 3.83
C ASP A 131 1.59 0.22 2.66
N SER A 132 2.89 0.47 2.76
CA SER A 132 3.89 0.07 1.79
C SER A 132 5.18 -0.35 2.50
N LEU A 133 5.96 -1.22 1.85
CA LEU A 133 7.35 -1.47 2.22
C LEU A 133 8.12 -1.96 1.00
N ASP A 134 9.12 -1.17 0.64
CA ASP A 134 10.09 -1.44 -0.41
C ASP A 134 11.48 -1.52 0.22
N PHE A 135 12.25 -2.53 -0.17
CA PHE A 135 13.49 -2.87 0.48
C PHE A 135 14.52 -3.38 -0.52
N ASP A 136 15.57 -2.59 -0.73
CA ASP A 136 16.73 -2.97 -1.50
C ASP A 136 17.83 -3.47 -0.57
N LEU A 137 18.36 -4.66 -0.88
CA LEU A 137 19.48 -5.22 -0.14
C LEU A 137 20.48 -5.86 -1.11
N ASN A 138 21.68 -5.30 -1.17
CA ASN A 138 22.73 -5.72 -2.09
C ASN A 138 22.31 -5.69 -3.57
N ASN A 139 21.53 -4.68 -3.97
CA ASN A 139 20.94 -4.53 -5.32
C ASN A 139 19.90 -5.61 -5.68
N GLU A 140 19.34 -6.29 -4.68
CA GLU A 140 18.12 -7.08 -4.85
C GLU A 140 16.95 -6.28 -4.33
N GLU A 141 15.93 -6.07 -5.17
CA GLU A 141 14.70 -5.36 -4.85
C GLU A 141 13.69 -6.34 -4.23
N TRP A 142 13.06 -5.93 -3.13
CA TRP A 142 12.08 -6.70 -2.39
C TRP A 142 10.91 -5.81 -1.98
N GLU A 143 9.69 -6.28 -2.18
CA GLU A 143 8.47 -5.53 -1.85
C GLU A 143 7.52 -6.39 -1.05
N VAL A 144 6.61 -5.76 -0.30
CA VAL A 144 5.49 -6.47 0.33
C VAL A 144 4.30 -6.50 -0.64
N ASP A 145 3.93 -7.71 -1.08
CA ASP A 145 2.72 -7.89 -1.90
C ASP A 145 1.43 -7.66 -1.09
N ASP A 146 0.29 -7.42 -1.76
CA ASP A 146 -0.99 -7.15 -1.09
C ASP A 146 -1.41 -8.24 -0.09
N ALA A 147 -1.10 -9.50 -0.39
CA ALA A 147 -1.47 -10.63 0.47
C ALA A 147 -0.61 -10.66 1.74
N ASP A 148 0.69 -10.40 1.61
CA ASP A 148 1.62 -10.33 2.73
C ASP A 148 1.45 -9.03 3.54
N LYS A 149 1.06 -7.92 2.91
CA LYS A 149 0.74 -6.64 3.56
C LYS A 149 -0.37 -6.80 4.60
N ALA A 150 -1.44 -7.50 4.23
CA ALA A 150 -2.54 -7.81 5.16
C ALA A 150 -2.11 -8.65 6.38
N ASN A 151 -0.97 -9.35 6.29
CA ASN A 151 -0.40 -10.15 7.38
C ASN A 151 0.75 -9.44 8.11
N ALA A 152 1.16 -8.26 7.65
CA ALA A 152 2.19 -7.47 8.32
C ALA A 152 1.71 -7.01 9.69
N THR A 153 2.65 -6.87 10.62
CA THR A 153 2.37 -6.37 11.97
C THR A 153 3.14 -5.08 12.19
N VAL A 154 2.45 -4.06 12.69
CA VAL A 154 3.08 -2.82 13.17
C VAL A 154 2.77 -2.67 14.64
N THR A 155 3.81 -2.42 15.42
CA THR A 155 3.70 -2.10 16.85
C THR A 155 4.45 -0.82 17.13
N GLU A 156 4.01 -0.06 18.13
CA GLU A 156 4.65 1.19 18.53
C GLU A 156 4.88 1.19 20.04
N HIS A 157 6.06 1.67 20.45
CA HIS A 157 6.42 1.84 21.85
C HIS A 157 7.35 3.05 22.02
N ASN A 158 6.84 4.10 22.68
CA ASN A 158 7.56 5.34 22.98
C ASN A 158 8.12 6.06 21.73
N GLY A 159 7.35 6.10 20.65
CA GLY A 159 7.71 6.73 19.38
C GLY A 159 8.66 5.91 18.50
N GLU A 160 8.90 4.64 18.87
CA GLU A 160 9.63 3.67 18.05
C GLU A 160 8.64 2.65 17.48
N TYR A 161 8.67 2.48 16.16
CA TYR A 161 7.84 1.53 15.43
C TYR A 161 8.63 0.27 15.15
N THR A 162 7.99 -0.89 15.32
CA THR A 162 8.50 -2.18 14.84
C THR A 162 7.53 -2.76 13.83
N VAL A 163 8.00 -2.90 12.59
CA VAL A 163 7.29 -3.52 11.47
C VAL A 163 7.83 -4.93 11.29
N LYS A 164 6.95 -5.92 11.15
CA LYS A 164 7.31 -7.27 10.70
C LYS A 164 6.45 -7.63 9.50
N ALA A 165 7.09 -8.01 8.40
CA ALA A 165 6.42 -8.34 7.15
C ALA A 165 7.14 -9.49 6.44
N THR A 166 6.45 -10.08 5.47
CA THR A 166 7.09 -10.93 4.46
C THR A 166 7.27 -10.10 3.20
N VAL A 167 8.48 -10.08 2.66
CA VAL A 167 8.79 -9.43 1.39
C VAL A 167 9.02 -10.48 0.32
N THR A 168 8.58 -10.19 -0.90
CA THR A 168 8.80 -11.00 -2.10
C THR A 168 9.83 -10.29 -2.98
N LYS A 169 10.73 -11.05 -3.60
CA LYS A 169 11.69 -10.48 -4.53
C LYS A 169 10.96 -9.90 -5.74
N ASP A 170 11.16 -8.62 -6.04
CA ASP A 170 10.59 -7.99 -7.24
C ASP A 170 11.43 -8.35 -8.47
N GLU A 171 11.31 -9.61 -8.89
CA GLU A 171 11.86 -10.10 -10.14
C GLU A 171 10.78 -10.92 -10.83
N HIS A 172 10.53 -10.65 -12.11
CA HIS A 172 9.46 -11.30 -12.85
C HIS A 172 9.54 -12.84 -12.79
N GLY A 173 8.54 -13.46 -12.16
CA GLY A 173 8.45 -14.92 -12.01
C GLY A 173 9.23 -15.49 -10.82
N SER A 174 9.86 -14.64 -10.00
CA SER A 174 10.38 -15.02 -8.70
C SER A 174 9.24 -15.26 -7.72
N ASN A 175 9.43 -16.22 -6.84
CA ASN A 175 8.57 -16.51 -5.69
C ASN A 175 9.39 -16.60 -4.40
N GLN A 176 10.58 -16.00 -4.42
CA GLN A 176 11.45 -15.94 -3.25
C GLN A 176 10.85 -14.98 -2.24
N LYS A 177 10.74 -15.43 -0.99
CA LYS A 177 10.23 -14.64 0.13
C LYS A 177 11.26 -14.58 1.25
N LYS A 178 11.30 -13.47 1.97
CA LYS A 178 12.10 -13.26 3.18
C LYS A 178 11.22 -12.63 4.27
N ASN A 179 11.50 -12.95 5.52
CA ASN A 179 10.87 -12.23 6.64
C ASN A 179 11.73 -11.04 7.01
N ILE A 180 11.14 -9.85 7.08
CA ILE A 180 11.82 -8.64 7.53
C ILE A 180 11.24 -8.18 8.86
N GLU A 181 12.11 -7.75 9.77
CA GLU A 181 11.76 -7.02 10.99
C GLU A 181 12.54 -5.71 10.98
N VAL A 182 11.83 -4.59 10.97
CA VAL A 182 12.40 -3.24 10.97
C VAL A 182 11.97 -2.51 12.23
N THR A 183 12.93 -1.97 12.96
CA THR A 183 12.69 -1.04 14.06
C THR A 183 13.19 0.34 13.67
N LEU A 184 12.29 1.32 13.68
CA LEU A 184 12.54 2.68 13.20
C LEU A 184 11.93 3.73 14.14
N SER A 185 12.45 4.95 14.08
CA SER A 185 11.89 6.09 14.80
C SER A 185 11.81 7.30 13.88
N CYS A 186 10.64 7.94 13.86
CA CYS A 186 10.41 9.19 13.17
C CYS A 186 10.27 10.30 14.21
N LYS A 187 11.38 10.96 14.56
CA LYS A 187 11.36 12.11 15.48
C LYS A 187 11.24 13.38 14.65
N ALA A 188 10.18 14.13 14.89
CA ALA A 188 10.03 15.51 14.41
C ALA A 188 11.07 16.44 15.05
#